data_AF-A0A7Y3F049-F1
#
_entry.id   AF-A0A7Y3F049-F1
#
_cell.length_a   1.000
_cell.length_b   1.000
_cell.length_c   1.000
_cell.angle_alpha   90.00
_cell.angle_beta   90.00
_cell.angle_gamma   90.00
#
_symmetry.space_group_name_H-M   'P 1'
#
loop_
_entity.id
_entity.type
_entity.pdbx_description
1 polymer ?
#
loop_
_entity_poly.entity_id
_entity_poly.type
_entity_poly.pdbx_seq_one_letter_code
_entity_poly.pdbx_strand_id
1 'polypeptide(L)'
;LSEALSDEVSEVRASQRLTDSASCLVLSEQELAMHMRRMLEQAGQKMPDSKPVLEVNLDHQLLKQVATIDSEDQFKDWAELLFEQAVLAEGGQLEDPAGFVQRVNRLMLNAG
;
A
#
# COMPACT_ATOMS: atom_id res chain seq x y z
N LEU A 1 -8.25 6.50 3.38
CA LEU A 1 -7.06 5.77 2.88
C LEU A 1 -5.92 6.73 2.62
N SER A 2 -6.09 7.74 1.77
CA SER A 2 -5.02 8.72 1.45
C SER A 2 -4.42 9.40 2.69
N GLU A 3 -5.26 9.78 3.66
CA GLU A 3 -4.80 10.35 4.93
C GLU A 3 -4.08 9.32 5.79
N ALA A 4 -4.69 8.15 6.00
CA ALA A 4 -4.11 7.08 6.82
C ALA A 4 -2.77 6.53 6.31
N LEU A 5 -2.49 6.68 5.01
CA LEU A 5 -1.30 6.16 4.34
C LEU A 5 -0.38 7.25 3.80
N SER A 6 -0.52 8.50 4.24
CA SER A 6 0.28 9.63 3.71
C SER A 6 1.79 9.43 3.84
N ASP A 7 2.21 8.61 4.81
CA ASP A 7 3.61 8.28 5.06
C ASP A 7 4.14 7.16 4.14
N GLU A 8 3.24 6.35 3.58
CA GLU A 8 3.59 5.15 2.80
C GLU A 8 3.41 5.34 1.29
N VAL A 9 2.42 6.14 0.87
CA VAL A 9 2.04 6.28 -0.55
C VAL A 9 2.03 7.74 -0.98
N SER A 10 2.32 7.98 -2.25
CA SER A 10 2.21 9.33 -2.84
C SER A 10 0.77 9.66 -3.22
N GLU A 11 -0.03 8.64 -3.58
CA GLU A 11 -1.42 8.77 -3.99
C GLU A 11 -2.17 7.47 -3.72
N VAL A 12 -3.48 7.56 -3.42
CA VAL A 12 -4.41 6.43 -3.45
C VAL A 12 -5.46 6.70 -4.52
N ARG A 13 -5.66 5.75 -5.44
CA ARG A 13 -6.65 5.88 -6.52
C ARG A 13 -7.41 4.59 -6.79
N ALA A 14 -8.58 4.71 -7.40
CA ALA A 14 -9.35 3.54 -7.83
C ALA A 14 -8.65 2.85 -9.02
N SER A 15 -8.52 1.52 -8.95
CA SER A 15 -8.01 0.73 -10.06
C SER A 15 -9.09 0.49 -11.10
N GLN A 16 -8.70 0.41 -12.37
CA GLN A 16 -9.56 -0.01 -13.49
C GLN A 16 -9.27 -1.44 -13.97
N ARG A 17 -8.25 -2.09 -13.39
CA ARG A 17 -7.72 -3.39 -13.87
C ARG A 17 -7.78 -4.51 -12.84
N LEU A 18 -7.83 -4.18 -11.55
CA LEU A 18 -7.91 -5.17 -10.48
C LEU A 18 -9.26 -5.90 -10.51
N THR A 19 -9.20 -7.21 -10.34
CA THR A 19 -10.38 -8.10 -10.27
C THR A 19 -10.40 -8.83 -8.95
N ASP A 20 -9.43 -9.72 -8.72
CA ASP A 20 -9.39 -10.55 -7.51
C ASP A 20 -8.62 -9.90 -6.35
N SER A 21 -7.66 -9.01 -6.64
CA SER A 21 -6.89 -8.30 -5.62
C SER A 21 -7.63 -7.08 -5.09
N ALA A 22 -7.54 -6.85 -3.78
CA ALA A 22 -8.11 -5.68 -3.11
C ALA A 22 -7.32 -4.39 -3.44
N SER A 23 -6.00 -4.51 -3.60
CA SER A 23 -5.08 -3.41 -3.87
C SER A 23 -3.83 -3.89 -4.62
N CYS A 24 -3.11 -2.97 -5.26
CA CYS A 24 -1.77 -3.19 -5.78
C CYS A 24 -0.94 -1.89 -5.74
N LEU A 25 0.38 -2.03 -5.76
CA LEU A 25 1.27 -0.88 -5.85
C LEU A 25 1.64 -0.62 -7.30
N VAL A 26 1.57 0.65 -7.68
CA VAL A 26 2.03 1.14 -8.97
C VAL A 26 3.15 2.13 -8.71
N LEU A 27 4.33 1.77 -9.19
CA LEU A 27 5.41 2.72 -9.35
C LEU A 27 4.95 3.74 -10.40
N SER A 28 4.98 5.03 -10.07
CA SER A 28 4.51 6.06 -11.00
C SER A 28 5.31 6.00 -12.30
N GLU A 29 4.72 6.32 -13.46
CA GLU A 29 5.45 6.32 -14.75
C GLU A 29 6.68 7.25 -14.76
N GLN A 30 6.76 8.20 -13.82
CA GLN A 30 7.96 8.99 -13.54
C GLN A 30 9.15 8.13 -13.09
N GLU A 31 8.95 6.86 -12.73
CA GLU A 31 10.00 5.87 -12.45
C GLU A 31 10.69 5.31 -13.70
N LEU A 32 10.27 5.68 -14.91
CA LEU A 32 11.11 5.62 -16.11
C LEU A 32 12.42 6.41 -15.93
N ALA A 33 12.49 7.26 -14.89
CA ALA A 33 13.73 7.73 -14.28
C ALA A 33 14.67 6.59 -13.81
N MET A 34 14.37 5.30 -13.92
CA MET A 34 15.29 4.17 -13.68
C MET A 34 16.60 4.26 -14.48
N HIS A 35 16.58 4.87 -15.67
CA HIS A 35 17.82 5.21 -16.39
C HIS A 35 18.59 6.35 -15.69
N MET A 36 17.89 7.36 -15.18
CA MET A 36 18.47 8.39 -14.30
C MET A 36 18.91 7.81 -12.96
N ARG A 37 18.22 6.80 -12.41
CA ARG A 37 18.56 6.18 -11.13
C ARG A 37 19.98 5.61 -11.18
N ARG A 38 20.29 4.85 -12.24
CA ARG A 38 21.65 4.32 -12.46
C ARG A 38 22.70 5.41 -12.65
N MET A 39 22.35 6.53 -13.29
CA MET A 39 23.26 7.68 -13.43
C MET A 39 23.48 8.42 -12.11
N LEU A 40 22.43 8.58 -11.29
CA LEU A 40 22.49 9.28 -10.00
C LEU A 40 23.26 8.48 -8.95
N GLU A 41 23.08 7.15 -8.92
CA GLU A 41 23.87 6.23 -8.10
C GLU A 41 25.35 6.26 -8.50
N GLN A 42 25.66 6.25 -9.80
CA GLN A 42 27.04 6.42 -10.30
C GLN A 42 27.65 7.78 -9.95
N ALA A 43 26.83 8.82 -9.78
CA ALA A 43 27.24 10.15 -9.37
C ALA A 43 27.35 10.32 -7.84
N GLY A 44 27.07 9.28 -7.05
CA GLY A 44 27.14 9.35 -5.58
C GLY A 44 26.01 10.16 -4.94
N GLN A 45 24.92 10.42 -5.66
CA GLN A 45 23.74 11.08 -5.11
C GLN A 45 22.75 10.05 -4.57
N LYS A 46 22.19 10.32 -3.38
CA LYS A 46 21.09 9.53 -2.83
C LYS A 46 19.84 9.78 -3.65
N MET A 47 19.14 8.69 -4.00
CA MET A 47 17.80 8.78 -4.54
C MET A 47 16.88 9.43 -3.51
N PRO A 48 15.96 10.34 -3.91
CA PRO A 48 14.82 10.63 -3.06
C PRO A 48 13.97 9.37 -2.89
N ASP A 49 13.47 9.13 -1.67
CA ASP A 49 12.46 8.12 -1.41
C ASP A 49 11.22 8.47 -2.24
N SER A 50 10.90 7.63 -3.23
CA SER A 50 9.71 7.78 -4.04
C SER A 50 8.63 6.85 -3.49
N LYS A 51 7.60 7.43 -2.87
CA LYS A 51 6.44 6.67 -2.39
C LYS A 51 5.61 6.17 -3.58
N PRO A 52 5.20 4.89 -3.61
CA PRO A 52 4.39 4.34 -4.69
C PRO A 52 2.96 4.92 -4.69
N VAL A 53 2.23 4.69 -5.77
CA VAL A 53 0.77 4.89 -5.82
C VAL A 53 0.09 3.60 -5.42
N LEU A 54 -0.87 3.67 -4.49
CA LEU A 54 -1.73 2.53 -4.15
C LEU A 54 -2.99 2.58 -5.01
N GLU A 55 -3.17 1.58 -5.86
CA GLU A 55 -4.44 1.36 -6.55
C GLU A 55 -5.33 0.44 -5.72
N VAL A 56 -6.61 0.80 -5.56
CA VAL A 56 -7.59 0.00 -4.81
C VAL A 56 -8.75 -0.44 -5.68
N ASN A 57 -9.22 -1.66 -5.46
CA ASN A 57 -10.39 -2.21 -6.13
C ASN A 57 -11.65 -1.92 -5.31
N LEU A 58 -12.43 -0.93 -5.74
CA LEU A 58 -13.66 -0.52 -5.06
C LEU A 58 -14.76 -1.60 -5.08
N ASP A 59 -14.67 -2.56 -6.00
CA ASP A 59 -15.63 -3.66 -6.11
C ASP A 59 -15.30 -4.84 -5.19
N HIS A 60 -14.07 -4.91 -4.67
CA HIS A 60 -13.61 -5.99 -3.81
C HIS A 60 -14.33 -5.96 -2.46
N GLN A 61 -14.77 -7.13 -1.96
CA GLN A 61 -15.54 -7.23 -0.71
C GLN A 61 -14.80 -6.64 0.49
N LEU A 62 -13.49 -6.81 0.54
CA LEU A 62 -12.64 -6.20 1.57
C LEU A 62 -12.76 -4.68 1.59
N LEU A 63 -12.64 -4.01 0.43
CA LEU A 63 -12.76 -2.55 0.36
C LEU A 63 -14.16 -2.08 0.76
N LYS A 64 -15.19 -2.83 0.38
CA LYS A 64 -16.57 -2.55 0.79
C LYS A 64 -16.73 -2.65 2.31
N GLN A 65 -16.12 -3.64 2.95
CA GLN A 65 -16.11 -3.74 4.42
C GLN A 65 -15.34 -2.58 5.06
N VAL A 66 -14.14 -2.27 4.57
CA VAL A 66 -13.33 -1.16 5.09
C VAL A 66 -14.08 0.18 5.01
N ALA A 67 -14.87 0.39 3.95
CA ALA A 67 -15.69 1.60 3.79
C ALA A 67 -16.82 1.74 4.83
N THR A 68 -17.15 0.67 5.58
CA THR A 68 -18.19 0.69 6.64
C THR A 68 -17.63 0.93 8.03
N ILE A 69 -16.31 1.10 8.18
CA ILE A 69 -15.65 1.22 9.46
C ILE A 69 -15.63 2.67 9.92
N ASP A 70 -16.33 2.97 11.01
CA ASP A 70 -16.39 4.31 11.61
C ASP A 70 -15.23 4.59 12.58
N SER A 71 -14.63 3.54 13.16
CA SER A 71 -13.52 3.69 14.10
C SER A 71 -12.22 4.03 13.35
N GLU A 72 -11.63 5.18 13.66
CA GLU A 72 -10.38 5.65 13.05
C GLU A 72 -9.22 4.66 13.24
N ASP A 73 -9.06 4.11 14.45
CA ASP A 73 -8.03 3.11 14.75
C ASP A 73 -8.21 1.83 13.93
N GLN A 74 -9.45 1.32 13.86
CA GLN A 74 -9.74 0.13 13.04
C GLN A 74 -9.54 0.43 11.56
N PHE A 75 -9.97 1.61 11.09
CA PHE A 75 -9.79 2.02 9.71
C PHE A 75 -8.31 2.09 9.34
N LYS A 76 -7.47 2.63 10.24
CA LYS A 76 -6.02 2.69 10.07
C LYS A 76 -5.41 1.30 9.97
N ASP A 77 -5.83 0.36 10.81
CA ASP A 77 -5.38 -1.04 10.70
C ASP A 77 -5.71 -1.66 9.34
N TRP A 78 -6.92 -1.44 8.83
CA TRP A 78 -7.28 -1.95 7.52
C TRP A 78 -6.52 -1.26 6.39
N ALA A 79 -6.27 0.05 6.50
CA ALA A 79 -5.48 0.80 5.54
C ALA A 79 -4.04 0.26 5.46
N GLU A 80 -3.40 0.07 6.63
CA GLU A 80 -2.05 -0.50 6.73
C GLU A 80 -2.02 -1.93 6.17
N LEU A 81 -3.01 -2.76 6.50
CA LEU A 81 -3.10 -4.12 5.95
C LEU A 81 -3.20 -4.13 4.42
N LEU A 82 -4.05 -3.26 3.83
CA LEU A 82 -4.21 -3.16 2.37
C LEU A 82 -2.92 -2.74 1.68
N PHE A 83 -2.12 -1.88 2.31
CA PHE A 83 -0.81 -1.49 1.81
C PHE A 83 0.20 -2.64 1.94
N GLU A 84 0.33 -3.24 3.12
CA GLU A 84 1.26 -4.34 3.40
C GLU A 84 0.99 -5.55 2.47
N GLN A 85 -0.27 -5.88 2.22
CA GLN A 85 -0.65 -6.91 1.25
C GLN A 85 -0.24 -6.56 -0.18
N ALA A 86 -0.38 -5.30 -0.58
CA ALA A 86 0.05 -4.84 -1.90
C ALA A 86 1.57 -4.90 -2.05
N VAL A 87 2.34 -4.53 -1.01
CA VAL A 87 3.80 -4.69 -0.98
C VAL A 87 4.18 -6.16 -1.18
N LEU A 88 3.58 -7.06 -0.42
CA LEU A 88 3.86 -8.49 -0.49
C LEU A 88 3.48 -9.09 -1.86
N ALA A 89 2.35 -8.69 -2.43
CA ALA A 89 1.89 -9.18 -3.73
C ALA A 89 2.84 -8.82 -4.88
N GLU A 90 3.49 -7.66 -4.79
CA GLU A 90 4.52 -7.21 -5.75
C GLU A 90 5.92 -7.78 -5.45
N GLY A 91 6.02 -8.71 -4.47
CA GLY A 91 7.29 -9.35 -4.08
C GLY A 91 8.19 -8.49 -3.19
N GLY A 92 7.65 -7.41 -2.63
CA GLY A 92 8.35 -6.54 -1.68
C GLY A 92 8.54 -7.18 -0.31
N GLN A 93 9.36 -6.51 0.53
CA GLN A 93 9.56 -6.87 1.92
C GLN A 93 8.91 -5.82 2.81
N LEU A 94 8.28 -6.26 3.89
CA LEU A 94 7.70 -5.36 4.90
C LEU A 94 8.80 -4.84 5.83
N GLU A 95 8.70 -3.58 6.22
CA GLU A 95 9.60 -2.98 7.21
C GLU A 95 9.41 -3.59 8.60
N ASP A 96 8.16 -3.88 8.97
CA ASP A 96 7.81 -4.56 10.22
C ASP A 96 6.92 -5.80 9.98
N PRO A 97 7.54 -6.97 9.67
CA PRO A 97 6.80 -8.23 9.50
C PRO A 97 6.07 -8.67 10.78
N ALA A 98 6.60 -8.35 11.96
CA ALA A 98 5.98 -8.71 13.22
C ALA A 98 4.71 -7.88 13.48
N GLY A 99 4.77 -6.58 13.19
CA GLY A 99 3.62 -5.66 13.22
C GLY A 99 2.51 -6.11 12.28
N PHE A 100 2.83 -6.48 11.04
CA PHE A 100 1.87 -7.06 10.09
C PHE A 100 1.17 -8.30 10.66
N VAL A 101 1.91 -9.26 11.20
CA VAL A 101 1.32 -10.48 11.79
C VAL A 101 0.41 -10.15 12.97
N GLN A 102 0.83 -9.24 13.86
CA GLN A 102 0.01 -8.81 14.99
C GLN A 102 -1.29 -8.14 14.52
N ARG A 103 -1.22 -7.31 13.49
CA ARG A 103 -2.37 -6.64 12.89
C ARG A 103 -3.35 -7.62 12.26
N VAL A 104 -2.85 -8.56 11.46
CA VAL A 104 -3.66 -9.64 10.87
C VAL A 104 -4.40 -10.41 11.98
N ASN A 105 -3.69 -10.80 13.05
CA ASN A 105 -4.30 -11.51 14.17
C ASN A 105 -5.39 -10.68 14.87
N ARG A 106 -5.13 -9.39 15.12
CA ARG A 106 -6.10 -8.46 15.72
C ARG A 106 -7.36 -8.34 14.85
N LEU A 107 -7.20 -8.17 13.54
CA LEU A 107 -8.31 -8.04 12.60
C LEU A 107 -9.11 -9.34 12.48
N MET A 108 -8.45 -10.50 12.45
CA MET A 108 -9.12 -11.80 12.41
C MET A 108 -9.98 -12.08 13.66
N LEU A 109 -9.51 -11.66 14.84
CA LEU A 109 -10.25 -11.85 16.10
C LEU A 109 -11.44 -10.88 16.24
N ASN A 110 -11.35 -9.71 15.60
CA ASN A 110 -12.39 -8.69 15.64
C ASN A 110 -13.41 -8.80 14.48
N ALA A 111 -13.20 -9.70 13.53
CA ALA A 111 -14.08 -9.94 12.39
C ALA A 111 -15.30 -10.85 12.72
N GLY A 112 -15.57 -11.08 14.02
CA GLY A 112 -16.65 -11.93 14.53
C GLY A 112 -17.81 -11.17 15.14
#